data_AF-A0A4U7J9C4-F1
#
_entry.id   AF-A0A4U7J9C4-F1
#
_cell.length_a   1.000
_cell.length_b   1.000
_cell.length_c   1.000
_cell.angle_alpha   90.00
_cell.angle_beta   90.00
_cell.angle_gamma   90.00
#
_symmetry.space_group_name_H-M   'P 1'
#
loop_
_entity.id
_entity.type
_entity.pdbx_description
1 polymer ?
#
loop_
_entity_poly.entity_id
_entity_poly.type
_entity_poly.pdbx_seq_one_letter_code
_entity_poly.pdbx_strand_id
1 'polypeptide(L)'
;MIKLESKKSNIICIVMAIVLLVSIINSVYINMQNQKFKNGDIQQMYSEWYALYCMSEYVDRFINGGSNDGERYILYVNQVCHHFKISITPSELNTNLSNLLILSYDPLFSNLAKEEETLNKEKAIELLKKMNSDLLAISKDIIEMSEEEKEKLLDQSSSKYDEMNTRVKDFSNKYNKLVDDYFRTYSEYVSH
;
A
#
# COMPACT_ATOMS: atom_id res chain seq x y z
N MET A 1 -30.91 -2.47 64.11
CA MET A 1 -30.94 -1.91 62.74
C MET A 1 -29.57 -1.85 62.06
N ILE A 2 -28.51 -1.46 62.78
CA ILE A 2 -27.13 -1.26 62.25
C ILE A 2 -26.51 -2.50 61.53
N LYS A 3 -26.83 -3.72 61.98
CA LYS A 3 -26.23 -4.98 61.46
C LYS A 3 -26.79 -5.42 60.09
N LEU A 4 -27.96 -4.90 59.68
CA LEU A 4 -28.59 -5.23 58.39
C LEU A 4 -28.06 -4.35 57.26
N GLU A 5 -27.75 -3.08 57.57
CA GLU A 5 -27.18 -2.11 56.63
C GLU A 5 -25.75 -2.48 56.24
N SER A 6 -24.92 -2.97 57.18
CA SER A 6 -23.56 -3.43 56.87
C SER A 6 -23.51 -4.66 55.96
N LYS A 7 -24.47 -5.59 56.11
CA LYS A 7 -24.60 -6.75 55.21
C LYS A 7 -24.97 -6.33 53.78
N LYS A 8 -25.90 -5.38 53.62
CA LYS A 8 -26.26 -4.84 52.30
C LYS A 8 -25.09 -4.09 51.66
N SER A 9 -24.36 -3.29 52.44
CA SER A 9 -23.15 -2.59 51.98
C SER A 9 -22.07 -3.57 51.53
N ASN A 10 -21.82 -4.65 52.28
CA ASN A 10 -20.83 -5.66 51.90
C ASN A 10 -21.22 -6.40 50.62
N ILE A 11 -22.51 -6.74 50.43
CA ILE A 11 -23.00 -7.36 49.20
C ILE A 11 -22.81 -6.41 48.00
N ILE A 12 -23.12 -5.13 48.16
CA ILE A 12 -22.92 -4.12 47.10
C ILE A 12 -21.44 -3.98 46.74
N CYS A 13 -20.54 -3.95 47.71
CA CYS A 13 -19.09 -3.92 47.46
C CYS A 13 -18.60 -5.18 46.73
N ILE A 14 -19.09 -6.37 47.09
CA ILE A 14 -18.75 -7.62 46.42
C ILE A 14 -19.22 -7.60 44.95
N VAL A 15 -20.46 -7.16 44.70
CA VAL A 15 -21.00 -7.05 43.34
C VAL A 15 -20.21 -6.05 42.50
N MET A 16 -19.86 -4.87 43.05
CA MET A 16 -19.02 -3.90 42.33
C MET A 16 -17.62 -4.44 42.04
N ALA A 17 -17.02 -5.17 42.98
CA ALA A 17 -15.71 -5.79 42.77
C ALA A 17 -15.76 -6.82 41.62
N ILE A 18 -16.84 -7.61 41.54
CA ILE A 18 -17.05 -8.56 40.44
C ILE A 18 -17.21 -7.82 39.10
N VAL A 19 -18.03 -6.75 39.06
CA VAL A 19 -18.23 -5.95 37.83
C VAL A 19 -16.92 -5.31 37.36
N LEU A 20 -16.11 -4.78 38.28
CA LEU A 20 -14.79 -4.23 37.96
C LEU A 20 -13.84 -5.31 37.44
N LEU A 21 -13.80 -6.48 38.07
CA LEU A 21 -12.98 -7.60 37.60
C LEU A 21 -13.36 -8.05 36.20
N VAL A 22 -14.66 -8.21 35.91
CA VAL A 22 -15.15 -8.57 34.57
C VAL A 22 -14.79 -7.47 33.56
N SER A 23 -14.90 -6.20 33.93
CA SER A 23 -14.56 -5.07 33.07
C SER A 23 -13.06 -5.04 32.73
N ILE A 24 -12.18 -5.30 33.72
CA ILE A 24 -10.74 -5.38 33.52
C ILE A 24 -10.39 -6.54 32.58
N ILE A 25 -10.96 -7.72 32.82
CA ILE A 25 -10.74 -8.90 31.97
C ILE A 25 -11.16 -8.61 30.52
N ASN A 26 -12.35 -8.02 30.33
CA ASN A 26 -12.81 -7.64 29.00
C ASN A 26 -11.91 -6.58 28.34
N SER A 27 -11.47 -5.56 29.08
CA SER A 27 -10.56 -4.54 28.56
C SER A 27 -9.23 -5.13 28.12
N VAL A 28 -8.65 -6.05 28.91
CA VAL A 28 -7.40 -6.74 28.56
C VAL A 28 -7.61 -7.60 27.31
N TYR A 29 -8.69 -8.37 27.24
CA TYR A 29 -9.01 -9.21 26.09
C TYR A 29 -9.18 -8.38 24.80
N ILE A 30 -9.94 -7.28 24.86
CA ILE A 30 -10.12 -6.36 23.73
C ILE A 30 -8.79 -5.77 23.30
N ASN A 31 -7.96 -5.32 24.25
CA ASN A 31 -6.65 -4.74 23.92
C ASN A 31 -5.72 -5.76 23.22
N MET A 32 -5.70 -7.01 23.70
CA MET A 32 -4.93 -8.07 23.04
C MET A 32 -5.40 -8.35 21.61
N GLN A 33 -6.72 -8.36 21.37
CA GLN A 33 -7.25 -8.54 20.02
C GLN A 33 -6.88 -7.36 19.12
N ASN A 34 -7.01 -6.13 19.62
CA ASN A 34 -6.62 -4.93 18.88
C ASN A 34 -5.14 -4.94 18.48
N GLN A 35 -4.25 -5.36 19.39
CA GLN A 35 -2.82 -5.51 19.06
C GLN A 35 -2.59 -6.56 17.97
N LYS A 36 -3.30 -7.69 18.01
CA LYS A 36 -3.21 -8.71 16.94
C LYS A 36 -3.66 -8.19 15.59
N PHE A 37 -4.77 -7.46 15.54
CA PHE A 37 -5.25 -6.85 14.30
C PHE A 37 -4.24 -5.83 13.75
N LYS A 38 -3.73 -4.93 14.59
CA LYS A 38 -2.70 -3.96 14.20
C LYS A 38 -1.45 -4.63 13.61
N ASN A 39 -0.96 -5.68 14.27
CA ASN A 39 0.22 -6.41 13.76
C ASN A 39 -0.07 -7.07 12.41
N GLY A 40 -1.29 -7.60 12.22
CA GLY A 40 -1.74 -8.13 10.93
C GLY A 40 -1.75 -7.07 9.83
N ASP A 41 -2.28 -5.87 10.12
CA ASP A 41 -2.32 -4.75 9.17
C ASP A 41 -0.90 -4.29 8.78
N ILE A 42 0.02 -4.20 9.75
CA ILE A 42 1.43 -3.84 9.50
C ILE A 42 2.09 -4.89 8.61
N GLN A 43 1.89 -6.17 8.89
CA GLN A 43 2.47 -7.26 8.09
C GLN A 43 1.92 -7.28 6.66
N GLN A 44 0.62 -7.08 6.48
CA GLN A 44 0.00 -7.01 5.16
C GLN A 44 0.55 -5.81 4.37
N MET A 45 0.54 -4.61 4.98
CA MET A 45 1.11 -3.41 4.38
C MET A 45 2.57 -3.65 3.97
N TYR A 46 3.39 -4.18 4.87
CA TYR A 46 4.79 -4.51 4.56
C TYR A 46 4.91 -5.43 3.35
N SER A 47 4.13 -6.52 3.31
CA SER A 47 4.15 -7.48 2.20
C SER A 47 3.79 -6.84 0.85
N GLU A 48 2.75 -6.01 0.82
CA GLU A 48 2.30 -5.32 -0.40
C GLU A 48 3.37 -4.35 -0.93
N TRP A 49 3.92 -3.52 -0.05
CA TRP A 49 4.98 -2.57 -0.41
C TRP A 49 6.30 -3.25 -0.76
N TYR A 50 6.63 -4.36 -0.09
CA TYR A 50 7.80 -5.17 -0.43
C TYR A 50 7.66 -5.82 -1.82
N ALA A 51 6.46 -6.27 -2.19
CA ALA A 51 6.20 -6.77 -3.54
C ALA A 51 6.45 -5.67 -4.61
N LEU A 52 6.06 -4.43 -4.34
CA LEU A 52 6.34 -3.29 -5.24
C LEU A 52 7.83 -2.96 -5.31
N TYR A 53 8.54 -3.02 -4.19
CA TYR A 53 10.00 -2.88 -4.16
C TYR A 53 10.67 -3.93 -5.06
N CYS A 54 10.34 -5.21 -4.87
CA CYS A 54 10.88 -6.31 -5.67
C CYS A 54 10.50 -6.19 -7.14
N MET A 55 9.26 -5.79 -7.44
CA MET A 55 8.82 -5.52 -8.81
C MET A 55 9.65 -4.42 -9.45
N SER A 56 9.94 -3.36 -8.70
CA SER A 56 10.69 -2.23 -9.22
C SER A 56 12.14 -2.59 -9.56
N GLU A 57 12.80 -3.39 -8.70
CA GLU A 57 14.11 -3.96 -9.01
C GLU A 57 14.08 -4.91 -10.21
N TYR A 58 13.01 -5.69 -10.34
CA TYR A 58 12.82 -6.62 -11.45
C TYR A 58 12.63 -5.88 -12.77
N VAL A 59 11.86 -4.79 -12.80
CA VAL A 59 11.70 -3.91 -13.96
C VAL A 59 12.99 -3.16 -14.30
N ASP A 60 13.77 -2.72 -13.33
CA ASP A 60 15.07 -2.09 -13.62
C ASP A 60 16.03 -3.06 -14.33
N ARG A 61 16.07 -4.33 -13.88
CA ARG A 61 16.82 -5.39 -14.57
C ARG A 61 16.31 -5.64 -15.98
N PHE A 62 14.99 -5.62 -16.20
CA PHE A 62 14.41 -5.74 -17.55
C PHE A 62 14.93 -4.64 -18.48
N ILE A 63 14.85 -3.40 -18.01
CA ILE A 63 15.22 -2.22 -18.81
C ILE A 63 16.72 -2.21 -19.12
N ASN A 64 17.57 -2.62 -18.18
CA ASN A 64 19.03 -2.57 -18.32
C ASN A 64 19.63 -3.84 -18.96
N GLY A 65 18.94 -4.99 -18.88
CA GLY A 65 19.49 -6.30 -19.25
C GLY A 65 19.30 -6.73 -20.71
N GLY A 66 18.45 -6.04 -21.49
CA GLY A 66 18.07 -6.49 -22.84
C GLY A 66 17.06 -7.63 -22.77
N SER A 67 15.87 -7.39 -23.32
CA SER A 67 14.65 -8.18 -23.16
C SER A 67 14.65 -9.48 -23.96
N ASN A 68 15.08 -10.59 -23.35
CA ASN A 68 14.99 -11.92 -23.98
C ASN A 68 13.71 -12.72 -23.59
N ASP A 69 12.85 -12.23 -22.70
CA ASP A 69 11.65 -12.96 -22.23
C ASP A 69 10.51 -12.02 -21.77
N GLY A 70 10.10 -11.07 -22.63
CA GLY A 70 9.11 -10.02 -22.28
C GLY A 70 7.80 -10.54 -21.68
N GLU A 71 7.30 -11.70 -22.14
CA GLU A 71 6.03 -12.29 -21.66
C GLU A 71 6.07 -12.66 -20.18
N ARG A 72 7.14 -13.29 -19.70
CA ARG A 72 7.26 -13.61 -18.27
C ARG A 72 7.32 -12.36 -17.40
N TYR A 73 7.96 -11.31 -17.89
CA TYR A 73 8.01 -10.05 -17.17
C TYR A 73 6.63 -9.40 -17.08
N ILE A 74 5.85 -9.42 -18.17
CA ILE A 74 4.49 -8.88 -18.20
C ILE A 74 3.60 -9.56 -17.16
N LEU A 75 3.59 -10.90 -17.12
CA LEU A 75 2.74 -11.65 -16.18
C LEU A 75 3.04 -11.30 -14.73
N TYR A 76 4.33 -11.18 -14.37
CA TYR A 76 4.72 -10.83 -13.01
C TYR A 76 4.35 -9.38 -12.65
N VAL A 77 4.65 -8.42 -13.52
CA VAL A 77 4.32 -7.00 -13.29
C VAL A 77 2.80 -6.82 -13.18
N ASN A 78 2.04 -7.42 -14.09
CA ASN A 78 0.58 -7.40 -14.07
C ASN A 78 0.05 -7.99 -12.75
N GLN A 79 0.55 -9.16 -12.33
CA GLN A 79 0.13 -9.77 -11.08
C GLN A 79 0.37 -8.84 -9.89
N VAL A 80 1.55 -8.23 -9.76
CA VAL A 80 1.85 -7.33 -8.64
C VAL A 80 0.97 -6.08 -8.68
N CYS A 81 0.83 -5.45 -9.85
CA CYS A 81 0.03 -4.22 -10.01
C CYS A 81 -1.45 -4.43 -9.67
N HIS A 82 -2.04 -5.55 -10.12
CA HIS A 82 -3.47 -5.85 -9.89
C HIS A 82 -3.73 -6.56 -8.56
N HIS A 83 -2.70 -7.15 -7.94
CA HIS A 83 -2.80 -7.73 -6.60
C HIS A 83 -2.56 -6.72 -5.49
N PHE A 84 -1.96 -5.55 -5.76
CA PHE A 84 -1.83 -4.49 -4.78
C PHE A 84 -3.22 -4.06 -4.30
N LYS A 85 -3.65 -4.67 -3.19
CA LYS A 85 -5.03 -4.65 -2.68
C LYS A 85 -5.01 -4.49 -1.16
N ILE A 86 -4.83 -3.23 -0.78
CA ILE A 86 -5.48 -2.53 0.33
C ILE A 86 -5.41 -3.27 1.67
N SER A 87 -4.67 -2.69 2.63
CA SER A 87 -4.90 -2.88 4.07
C SER A 87 -6.40 -2.99 4.40
N ILE A 88 -6.77 -3.77 5.41
CA ILE A 88 -8.18 -4.04 5.79
C ILE A 88 -9.05 -2.77 5.85
N THR A 89 -8.44 -1.62 6.15
CA THR A 89 -9.06 -0.29 6.03
C THR A 89 -8.73 0.37 4.68
N PRO A 90 -9.75 0.68 3.85
CA PRO A 90 -9.58 1.52 2.67
C PRO A 90 -8.96 2.89 3.01
N SER A 91 -7.96 3.31 2.23
CA SER A 91 -7.27 4.58 2.42
C SER A 91 -7.00 5.25 1.07
N GLU A 92 -6.98 6.59 1.06
CA GLU A 92 -6.66 7.37 -0.14
C GLU A 92 -5.26 7.05 -0.67
N LEU A 93 -4.32 6.79 0.25
CA LEU A 93 -2.95 6.40 -0.07
C LEU A 93 -2.91 5.13 -0.93
N ASN A 94 -3.66 4.09 -0.54
CA ASN A 94 -3.73 2.84 -1.29
C ASN A 94 -4.47 3.01 -2.62
N THR A 95 -5.56 3.79 -2.64
CA THR A 95 -6.31 4.07 -3.87
C THR A 95 -5.46 4.81 -4.89
N ASN A 96 -4.73 5.85 -4.48
CA ASN A 96 -3.87 6.64 -5.37
C ASN A 96 -2.79 5.79 -6.01
N LEU A 97 -2.15 4.90 -5.25
CA LEU A 97 -1.14 3.99 -5.77
C LEU A 97 -1.73 2.89 -6.65
N SER A 98 -2.81 2.24 -6.22
CA SER A 98 -3.48 1.20 -7.01
C SER A 98 -3.92 1.72 -8.37
N ASN A 99 -4.48 2.94 -8.41
CA ASN A 99 -4.85 3.60 -9.66
C ASN A 99 -3.64 3.82 -10.57
N LEU A 100 -2.52 4.31 -10.04
CA LEU A 100 -1.31 4.46 -10.85
C LEU A 100 -0.83 3.12 -11.40
N LEU A 101 -0.78 2.08 -10.56
CA LEU A 101 -0.26 0.77 -10.94
C LEU A 101 -1.09 0.16 -12.09
N ILE A 102 -2.42 0.22 -11.97
CA ILE A 102 -3.35 -0.38 -12.92
C ILE A 102 -3.50 0.46 -14.19
N LEU A 103 -3.56 1.79 -14.07
CA LEU A 103 -3.88 2.65 -15.20
C LEU A 103 -2.65 3.12 -15.98
N SER A 104 -1.47 3.09 -15.36
CA SER A 104 -0.27 3.70 -15.95
C SER A 104 0.93 2.78 -15.94
N TYR A 105 1.26 2.18 -14.79
CA TYR A 105 2.48 1.37 -14.66
C TYR A 105 2.41 0.09 -15.49
N ASP A 106 1.39 -0.75 -15.26
CA ASP A 106 1.18 -2.02 -15.97
C ASP A 106 0.95 -1.80 -17.48
N PRO A 107 0.13 -0.83 -17.94
CA PRO A 107 -0.02 -0.54 -19.37
C PRO A 107 1.27 -0.06 -20.05
N LEU A 108 2.03 0.85 -19.43
CA LEU A 108 3.28 1.33 -20.00
C LEU A 108 4.32 0.20 -20.08
N PHE A 109 4.44 -0.59 -19.02
CA PHE A 109 5.33 -1.75 -18.99
C PHE A 109 4.95 -2.76 -20.08
N SER A 110 3.67 -3.11 -20.18
CA SER A 110 3.15 -4.05 -21.17
C SER A 110 3.37 -3.55 -22.60
N ASN A 111 3.17 -2.26 -22.87
CA ASN A 111 3.48 -1.67 -24.19
C ASN A 111 4.96 -1.76 -24.54
N LEU A 112 5.85 -1.56 -23.56
CA LEU A 112 7.29 -1.66 -23.78
C LEU A 112 7.76 -3.10 -23.97
N ALA A 113 7.22 -4.04 -23.19
CA ALA A 113 7.66 -5.43 -23.18
C ALA A 113 7.21 -6.22 -24.42
N LYS A 114 6.16 -5.75 -25.11
CA LYS A 114 5.73 -6.27 -26.41
C LYS A 114 6.32 -5.44 -27.54
N GLU A 115 7.54 -5.76 -27.96
CA GLU A 115 8.30 -4.94 -28.91
C GLU A 115 7.56 -4.62 -30.22
N GLU A 116 6.74 -5.55 -30.73
CA GLU A 116 5.96 -5.37 -31.96
C GLU A 116 4.80 -4.37 -31.80
N GLU A 117 4.31 -4.18 -30.58
CA GLU A 117 3.20 -3.28 -30.24
C GLU A 117 3.68 -1.95 -29.61
N THR A 118 5.00 -1.78 -29.40
CA THR A 118 5.55 -0.59 -28.74
C THR A 118 5.41 0.65 -29.63
N LEU A 119 4.66 1.65 -29.18
CA LEU A 119 4.39 2.86 -29.97
C LEU A 119 5.66 3.71 -30.16
N ASN A 120 6.38 3.99 -29.06
CA ASN A 120 7.67 4.66 -29.08
C ASN A 120 8.58 4.13 -27.96
N LYS A 121 9.47 3.20 -28.31
CA LYS A 121 10.31 2.47 -27.36
C LYS A 121 11.22 3.38 -26.53
N GLU A 122 11.87 4.35 -27.15
CA GLU A 122 12.78 5.26 -26.45
C GLU A 122 12.05 6.07 -25.38
N LYS A 123 10.88 6.63 -25.72
CA LYS A 123 10.07 7.42 -24.79
C LYS A 123 9.42 6.59 -23.70
N ALA A 124 8.96 5.38 -24.04
CA ALA A 124 8.45 4.43 -23.05
C ALA A 124 9.53 4.05 -22.03
N ILE A 125 10.76 3.75 -22.49
CA ILE A 125 11.90 3.45 -21.59
C ILE A 125 12.22 4.64 -20.71
N GLU A 126 12.32 5.85 -21.26
CA GLU A 126 12.62 7.06 -20.49
C GLU A 126 11.59 7.29 -19.38
N LEU A 127 10.31 7.19 -19.73
CA LEU A 127 9.20 7.40 -18.80
C LEU A 127 9.13 6.31 -17.73
N LEU A 128 9.23 5.04 -18.14
CA LEU A 128 9.21 3.91 -17.23
C LEU A 128 10.39 3.93 -16.26
N LYS A 129 11.61 4.28 -16.72
CA LYS A 129 12.79 4.41 -15.83
C LYS A 129 12.54 5.41 -14.70
N LYS A 130 12.00 6.58 -15.04
CA LYS A 130 11.71 7.64 -14.05
C LYS A 130 10.62 7.18 -13.07
N MET A 131 9.52 6.64 -13.59
CA MET A 131 8.41 6.13 -12.78
C MET A 131 8.84 5.00 -11.86
N ASN A 132 9.63 4.05 -12.36
CA ASN A 132 10.15 2.92 -11.62
C ASN A 132 11.12 3.34 -10.51
N SER A 133 12.00 4.32 -10.79
CA SER A 133 12.91 4.86 -9.77
C SER A 133 12.15 5.54 -8.64
N ASP A 134 11.11 6.32 -8.95
CA ASP A 134 10.29 6.99 -7.94
C ASP A 134 9.49 5.96 -7.12
N LEU A 135 8.92 4.92 -7.77
CA LEU A 135 8.23 3.81 -7.09
C LEU A 135 9.15 3.02 -6.16
N LEU A 136 10.37 2.71 -6.62
CA LEU A 136 11.38 2.03 -5.83
C LEU A 136 11.72 2.82 -4.58
N ALA A 137 11.92 4.14 -4.71
CA ALA A 137 12.22 5.00 -3.57
C ALA A 137 11.07 5.04 -2.56
N ILE A 138 9.82 5.25 -3.01
CA ILE A 138 8.64 5.27 -2.12
C ILE A 138 8.47 3.92 -1.40
N SER A 139 8.52 2.82 -2.14
CA SER A 139 8.35 1.48 -1.57
C SER A 139 9.45 1.15 -0.57
N LYS A 140 10.71 1.48 -0.89
CA LYS A 140 11.84 1.34 0.03
C LYS A 140 11.64 2.14 1.32
N ASP A 141 11.25 3.40 1.21
CA ASP A 141 11.04 4.27 2.37
C ASP A 141 9.97 3.71 3.32
N ILE A 142 8.95 3.02 2.80
CA ILE A 142 7.87 2.39 3.60
C ILE A 142 8.32 1.09 4.26
N ILE A 143 9.01 0.20 3.52
CA ILE A 143 9.45 -1.09 4.09
C ILE A 143 10.51 -0.90 5.18
N GLU A 144 11.36 0.12 5.05
CA GLU A 144 12.44 0.45 6.00
C GLU A 144 11.96 1.22 7.24
N MET A 145 10.69 1.66 7.29
CA MET A 145 10.12 2.30 8.48
C MET A 145 10.20 1.40 9.71
N SER A 146 10.41 2.01 10.87
CA SER A 146 10.25 1.35 12.16
C SER A 146 8.80 0.89 12.39
N GLU A 147 8.58 -0.03 13.32
CA GLU A 147 7.20 -0.49 13.66
C GLU A 147 6.32 0.68 14.14
N GLU A 148 6.87 1.60 14.95
CA GLU A 148 6.13 2.78 15.43
C GLU A 148 5.72 3.72 14.28
N GLU A 149 6.58 3.89 13.28
CA GLU A 149 6.26 4.69 12.10
C GLU A 149 5.22 3.99 11.21
N LYS A 150 5.28 2.66 11.10
CA LYS A 150 4.27 1.87 10.38
C LYS A 150 2.90 1.96 11.06
N GLU A 151 2.86 1.95 12.40
CA GLU A 151 1.63 2.21 13.15
C GLU A 151 1.05 3.59 12.85
N LYS A 152 1.89 4.63 12.83
CA LYS A 152 1.47 5.99 12.47
C LYS A 152 0.99 6.05 11.02
N LEU A 153 1.67 5.38 10.09
CA LEU A 153 1.27 5.34 8.68
C LEU A 153 -0.12 4.68 8.48
N LEU A 154 -0.49 3.71 9.32
CA LEU A 154 -1.83 3.11 9.29
C LEU A 154 -2.92 3.99 9.93
N ASP A 155 -2.53 4.95 10.76
CA ASP A 155 -3.44 5.95 11.33
C ASP A 155 -3.64 7.11 10.34
N GLN A 156 -4.79 7.14 9.68
CA GLN A 156 -5.17 8.16 8.69
C GLN A 156 -5.27 9.58 9.26
N SER A 157 -5.27 9.74 10.59
CA SER A 157 -5.24 11.05 11.25
C SER A 157 -3.83 11.54 11.58
N SER A 158 -2.81 10.71 11.32
CA SER A 158 -1.43 11.05 11.65
C SER A 158 -0.78 11.90 10.55
N SER A 159 0.15 12.76 10.96
CA SER A 159 0.96 13.53 10.02
C SER A 159 1.82 12.66 9.10
N LYS A 160 2.19 11.45 9.54
CA LYS A 160 2.97 10.49 8.75
C LYS A 160 2.14 9.93 7.59
N TYR A 161 0.86 9.65 7.84
CA TYR A 161 -0.08 9.28 6.80
C TYR A 161 -0.27 10.43 5.81
N ASP A 162 -0.51 11.65 6.28
CA ASP A 162 -0.72 12.80 5.41
C ASP A 162 0.48 13.08 4.50
N GLU A 163 1.70 13.03 5.06
CA GLU A 163 2.94 13.19 4.31
C GLU A 163 3.07 12.14 3.19
N MET A 164 2.91 10.86 3.55
CA MET A 164 3.06 9.78 2.58
C MET A 164 1.93 9.75 1.54
N ASN A 165 0.69 10.01 1.95
CA ASN A 165 -0.46 10.11 1.06
C ASN A 165 -0.27 11.22 0.04
N THR A 166 0.19 12.40 0.47
CA THR A 166 0.49 13.52 -0.42
C THR A 166 1.57 13.15 -1.43
N ARG A 167 2.66 12.53 -0.97
CA ARG A 167 3.75 12.09 -1.86
C ARG A 167 3.26 11.07 -2.90
N VAL A 168 2.48 10.07 -2.48
CA VAL A 168 1.92 9.04 -3.38
C VAL A 168 0.91 9.65 -4.35
N LYS A 169 0.11 10.61 -3.90
CA LYS A 169 -0.87 11.33 -4.73
C LYS A 169 -0.17 12.16 -5.82
N ASP A 170 0.85 12.92 -5.46
CA ASP A 170 1.62 13.72 -6.43
C ASP A 170 2.35 12.83 -7.43
N PHE A 171 2.93 11.74 -6.95
CA PHE A 171 3.51 10.68 -7.78
C PHE A 171 2.49 10.10 -8.76
N SER A 172 1.31 9.70 -8.27
CA SER A 172 0.21 9.15 -9.07
C SER A 172 -0.26 10.14 -10.14
N ASN A 173 -0.56 11.38 -9.75
CA ASN A 173 -1.02 12.43 -10.65
C ASN A 173 0.00 12.74 -11.76
N LYS A 174 1.27 12.87 -11.39
CA LYS A 174 2.36 13.13 -12.34
C LYS A 174 2.43 12.05 -13.41
N TYR A 175 2.53 10.78 -13.01
CA TYR A 175 2.77 9.71 -13.97
C TYR A 175 1.51 9.27 -14.71
N ASN A 176 0.32 9.34 -14.11
CA ASN A 176 -0.93 9.15 -14.85
C ASN A 176 -1.04 10.12 -16.03
N LYS A 177 -0.73 11.40 -15.80
CA LYS A 177 -0.74 12.39 -16.87
C LYS A 177 0.33 12.11 -17.94
N LEU A 178 1.56 11.82 -17.53
CA LEU A 178 2.65 11.58 -18.48
C LEU A 178 2.42 10.32 -19.34
N VAL A 179 1.84 9.27 -18.75
CA VAL A 179 1.51 8.03 -19.48
C VAL A 179 0.33 8.24 -20.42
N ASP A 180 -0.71 8.95 -19.98
CA ASP A 180 -1.84 9.32 -20.85
C ASP A 180 -1.36 10.17 -22.04
N ASP A 181 -0.52 11.17 -21.79
CA ASP A 181 0.09 12.00 -22.84
C ASP A 181 0.93 11.18 -23.83
N TYR A 182 1.70 10.19 -23.34
CA TYR A 182 2.46 9.26 -24.18
C TYR A 182 1.52 8.46 -25.10
N PHE A 183 0.51 7.79 -24.54
CA PHE A 183 -0.38 6.96 -25.34
C PHE A 183 -1.20 7.78 -26.32
N ARG A 184 -1.73 8.95 -25.92
CA ARG A 184 -2.44 9.85 -26.84
C ARG A 184 -1.56 10.29 -27.99
N THR A 185 -0.35 10.78 -27.69
CA THR A 185 0.55 11.29 -28.73
C THR A 185 0.88 10.21 -29.74
N TYR A 186 1.32 9.02 -29.29
CA TYR A 186 1.87 8.02 -30.20
C TYR A 186 0.84 7.04 -30.77
N SER A 187 -0.37 6.94 -30.22
CA SER A 187 -1.46 6.17 -30.85
C SER A 187 -2.03 6.91 -32.08
N GLU A 188 -2.09 8.25 -32.02
CA GLU A 188 -2.54 9.08 -33.13
C GLU A 188 -1.58 9.01 -34.34
N TYR A 189 -0.27 8.85 -34.11
CA TYR A 189 0.73 8.72 -35.18
C TYR A 189 0.69 7.39 -35.95
N VAL A 190 0.14 6.32 -35.37
CA VAL A 190 0.02 4.99 -36.03
C VAL A 190 -1.24 4.90 -36.90
N SER A 191 -2.15 5.87 -36.77
CA SER A 191 -3.46 5.90 -37.44
C SER A 191 -3.48 6.69 -38.76
N HIS A 192 -2.31 7.16 -39.23
CA HIS A 192 -2.10 7.91 -40.47
C HIS A 192 -0.99 7.29 -41.32
#